data_AF-A0A4V0IB69-F1
#
_entry.id   AF-A0A4V0IB69-F1
#
_cell.length_a   1.000
_cell.length_b   1.000
_cell.length_c   1.000
_cell.angle_alpha   90.00
_cell.angle_beta   90.00
_cell.angle_gamma   90.00
#
_symmetry.space_group_name_H-M   'P 1'
#
loop_
_entity.id
_entity.type
_entity.pdbx_description
1 polymer ?
#
loop_
_entity_poly.entity_id
_entity_poly.type
_entity_poly.pdbx_seq_one_letter_code
_entity_poly.pdbx_strand_id
1 'polypeptide(L)'
;MISPAPGAAPAAAPDEPPPPETPLPRTPFQWRLGIAGGVLAVGTVAYMLHEPLGYRFQAACGIVCFLGVAALFSNSLQSVSRKTLLWGIALQFALAAAVIYSPQVRGVFEVVGDAIKALITASDKGADFVFGPLAKSVSPPSTAVGAAGGGPMMAAELERNPPQPFIFAFRALPPIIFVSSFFSVLYYLGVLQFFVRIMARAMQYMMGTSGAETLSVSANVFMGQTEAPLIVKPFVPRMTRSELLALMASGMAHISGGMMAVYISYGADPVAILSTCVMACPCALYLTKLVYPEAGKPATAGETPITVETPYVNAVDAAAAGVKDGLLLAMNVAAMLIAFIAFIALFDIILGGFFTGLTLQKIFAVLFSPVAFLLGVDPSECDKVGALLGIKLAANEHVAYLTLGGKLPGSHEFTELSQRSKLLAVYALTGFANFASVGIQLGGIGAIAPGRRADLARLGMKALFVGFLATLINAAVAGLLM
;
A
#
# COMPACT_ATOMS: atom_id res chain seq x y z
N MET A 1 -10.62 -2.65 -29.09
CA MET A 1 -10.49 -1.35 -29.77
C MET A 1 -11.25 -0.35 -28.93
N ILE A 2 -10.58 0.62 -28.30
CA ILE A 2 -11.24 1.62 -27.45
C ILE A 2 -12.27 2.39 -28.29
N SER A 3 -13.55 2.03 -28.18
CA SER A 3 -14.62 2.85 -28.75
C SER A 3 -14.88 4.01 -27.80
N PRO A 4 -14.73 5.27 -28.26
CA PRO A 4 -15.17 6.41 -27.47
C PRO A 4 -16.65 6.23 -27.14
N ALA A 5 -17.08 6.69 -25.96
CA ALA A 5 -18.51 6.88 -25.71
C ALA A 5 -19.10 7.70 -26.89
N PRO A 6 -20.37 7.50 -27.30
CA PRO A 6 -20.96 8.28 -28.38
C PRO A 6 -20.80 9.79 -28.08
N GLY A 7 -19.94 10.47 -28.85
CA GLY A 7 -19.59 11.89 -28.65
C GLY A 7 -18.24 12.20 -27.97
N ALA A 8 -17.44 11.20 -27.59
CA ALA A 8 -16.10 11.42 -27.05
C ALA A 8 -15.07 11.67 -28.17
N ALA A 9 -14.11 12.56 -27.91
CA ALA A 9 -13.06 12.93 -28.86
C ALA A 9 -12.31 11.68 -29.38
N PRO A 10 -11.91 11.64 -30.66
CA PRO A 10 -11.19 10.50 -31.22
C PRO A 10 -9.93 10.21 -30.40
N ALA A 11 -9.61 8.93 -30.22
CA ALA A 11 -8.37 8.51 -29.59
C ALA A 11 -7.19 9.10 -30.36
N ALA A 12 -6.50 10.07 -29.75
CA ALA A 12 -5.43 10.83 -30.37
C ALA A 12 -4.17 9.97 -30.61
N ALA A 13 -3.37 10.35 -31.61
CA ALA A 13 -2.18 9.62 -32.04
C ALA A 13 -1.13 9.46 -30.90
N PRO A 14 -0.40 8.33 -30.86
CA PRO A 14 0.53 7.99 -29.77
C PRO A 14 1.72 8.95 -29.58
N ASP A 15 1.99 9.86 -30.51
CA ASP A 15 3.16 10.75 -30.53
C ASP A 15 2.85 12.22 -30.13
N GLU A 16 1.62 12.53 -29.72
CA GLU A 16 1.29 13.90 -29.30
C GLU A 16 1.97 14.22 -27.94
N PRO A 17 2.73 15.34 -27.84
CA PRO A 17 3.46 15.68 -26.61
C PRO A 17 2.50 15.96 -25.44
N PRO A 18 2.95 15.79 -24.19
CA PRO A 18 2.13 16.13 -23.03
C PRO A 18 1.73 17.61 -23.06
N PRO A 19 0.55 17.95 -22.51
CA PRO A 19 0.04 19.32 -22.54
C PRO A 19 1.02 20.29 -21.89
N PRO A 20 1.17 21.51 -22.43
CA PRO A 20 2.11 22.49 -21.89
C PRO A 20 1.71 22.86 -20.46
N GLU A 21 2.70 22.83 -19.56
CA GLU A 21 2.52 23.21 -18.15
C GLU A 21 3.03 24.63 -17.94
N THR A 22 2.16 25.50 -17.42
CA THR A 22 2.59 26.82 -16.97
C THR A 22 3.28 26.71 -15.60
N PRO A 23 4.50 27.23 -15.43
CA PRO A 23 5.19 27.18 -14.15
C PRO A 23 4.35 27.84 -13.05
N LEU A 24 4.05 27.09 -11.99
CA LEU A 24 3.35 27.60 -10.82
C LEU A 24 4.30 28.41 -9.92
N PRO A 25 3.80 29.42 -9.20
CA PRO A 25 4.61 30.19 -8.26
C PRO A 25 5.10 29.30 -7.12
N ARG A 26 6.41 29.29 -6.86
CA ARG A 26 7.00 28.37 -5.88
C ARG A 26 6.55 28.69 -4.46
N THR A 27 6.37 27.65 -3.63
CA THR A 27 6.12 27.83 -2.19
C THR A 27 7.28 28.60 -1.54
N PRO A 28 7.02 29.78 -0.93
CA PRO A 28 8.06 30.60 -0.31
C PRO A 28 8.82 29.85 0.79
N PHE A 29 10.12 30.12 0.92
CA PHE A 29 10.94 29.50 1.98
C PHE A 29 10.43 29.82 3.39
N GLN A 30 9.94 31.05 3.61
CA GLN A 30 9.35 31.46 4.90
C GLN A 30 8.14 30.60 5.28
N TRP A 31 7.30 30.23 4.31
CA TRP A 31 6.15 29.36 4.55
C TRP A 31 6.60 27.96 4.93
N ARG A 32 7.65 27.44 4.28
CA ARG A 32 8.24 26.14 4.63
C ARG A 32 8.78 26.15 6.05
N LEU A 33 9.49 27.21 6.45
CA LEU A 33 10.00 27.34 7.81
C LEU A 33 8.87 27.43 8.84
N GLY A 34 7.81 28.20 8.54
CA GLY A 34 6.62 28.27 9.39
C GLY A 34 5.90 26.93 9.53
N ILE A 35 5.75 26.17 8.44
CA ILE A 35 5.17 24.82 8.46
C ILE A 35 6.05 23.86 9.26
N ALA A 36 7.36 23.88 9.06
CA ALA A 36 8.30 23.04 9.82
C ALA A 36 8.23 23.35 11.32
N GLY A 37 8.21 24.63 11.71
CA GLY A 37 7.99 25.06 13.08
C GLY A 37 6.64 24.59 13.64
N GLY A 38 5.58 24.67 12.84
CA GLY A 38 4.24 24.16 13.20
C GLY A 38 4.21 22.65 13.42
N VAL A 39 4.83 21.86 12.54
CA VAL A 39 4.95 20.40 12.68
C VAL A 39 5.72 20.05 13.96
N LEU A 40 6.84 20.73 14.24
CA LEU A 40 7.60 20.51 15.46
C LEU A 40 6.82 20.91 16.71
N ALA A 41 6.08 22.02 16.66
CA ALA A 41 5.23 22.46 17.76
C ALA A 41 4.12 21.46 18.05
N VAL A 42 3.39 21.01 17.03
CA VAL A 42 2.32 20.00 17.17
C VAL A 42 2.88 18.67 17.68
N GLY A 43 4.03 18.21 17.14
CA GLY A 43 4.69 17.00 17.63
C GLY A 43 5.14 17.12 19.08
N THR A 44 5.64 18.28 19.50
CA THR A 44 6.04 18.54 20.89
C THR A 44 4.82 18.56 21.81
N VAL A 45 3.73 19.22 21.40
CA VAL A 45 2.46 19.23 22.15
C VAL A 45 1.90 17.81 22.27
N ALA A 46 1.96 17.03 21.19
CA ALA A 46 1.58 15.62 21.22
C ALA A 46 2.39 14.87 22.28
N TYR A 47 3.71 15.00 22.28
CA TYR A 47 4.58 14.36 23.26
C TYR A 47 4.35 14.84 24.71
N MET A 48 4.06 16.12 24.93
CA MET A 48 3.86 16.64 26.29
C MET A 48 2.50 16.30 26.88
N LEU A 49 1.46 16.16 26.04
CA LEU A 49 0.08 15.93 26.48
C LEU A 49 -0.43 14.52 26.19
N HIS A 50 0.45 13.59 25.84
CA HIS A 50 0.06 12.24 25.42
C HIS A 50 -0.52 11.39 26.55
N GLU A 51 -0.01 11.52 27.78
CA GLU A 51 -0.55 10.82 28.96
C GLU A 51 -1.98 11.26 29.28
N PRO A 52 -2.31 12.56 29.42
CA PRO A 52 -3.67 12.97 29.76
C PRO A 52 -4.68 12.86 28.61
N LEU A 53 -4.25 13.01 27.35
CA LEU A 53 -5.16 13.05 26.19
C LEU A 53 -5.23 11.71 25.41
N GLY A 54 -4.35 10.77 25.72
CA GLY A 54 -4.35 9.41 25.19
C GLY A 54 -3.96 9.27 23.71
N TYR A 55 -4.01 8.03 23.21
CA TYR A 55 -3.49 7.66 21.88
C TYR A 55 -4.24 8.27 20.70
N ARG A 56 -5.53 8.58 20.84
CA ARG A 56 -6.32 9.22 19.78
C ARG A 56 -5.86 10.64 19.52
N PHE A 57 -5.50 11.38 20.58
CA PHE A 57 -4.92 12.72 20.44
C PHE A 57 -3.56 12.68 19.75
N GLN A 58 -2.73 11.70 20.08
CA GLN A 58 -1.44 11.48 19.40
C GLN A 58 -1.65 11.28 17.89
N ALA A 59 -2.60 10.42 17.51
CA ALA A 59 -2.95 10.16 16.12
C ALA A 59 -3.53 11.39 15.38
N ALA A 60 -4.37 12.18 16.06
CA ALA A 60 -4.86 13.46 15.53
C ALA A 60 -3.71 14.43 15.21
N CYS A 61 -2.77 14.58 16.15
CA CYS A 61 -1.56 15.38 15.94
C CYS A 61 -0.72 14.81 14.79
N GLY A 62 -0.63 13.49 14.67
CA GLY A 62 0.05 12.84 13.56
C GLY A 62 -0.52 13.18 12.20
N ILE A 63 -1.84 13.16 12.03
CA ILE A 63 -2.49 13.58 10.77
C ILE A 63 -2.07 15.00 10.39
N VAL A 64 -2.09 15.92 11.35
CA VAL A 64 -1.65 17.32 11.12
C VAL A 64 -0.17 17.38 10.77
N CYS A 65 0.69 16.65 11.50
CA CYS A 65 2.12 16.59 11.23
C CYS A 65 2.42 16.02 9.85
N PHE A 66 1.78 14.93 9.44
CA PHE A 66 2.01 14.29 8.14
C PHE A 66 1.51 15.16 6.99
N LEU A 67 0.34 15.78 7.10
CA LEU A 67 -0.13 16.76 6.12
C LEU A 67 0.79 17.99 6.07
N GLY A 68 1.30 18.43 7.22
CA GLY A 68 2.31 19.49 7.32
C GLY A 68 3.61 19.12 6.63
N VAL A 69 4.08 17.88 6.78
CA VAL A 69 5.26 17.35 6.08
C VAL A 69 5.01 17.29 4.56
N ALA A 70 3.84 16.86 4.09
CA ALA A 70 3.49 16.97 2.67
C ALA A 70 3.50 18.43 2.19
N ALA A 71 2.89 19.34 2.95
CA ALA A 71 2.83 20.75 2.62
C ALA A 71 4.23 21.39 2.58
N LEU A 72 5.12 20.99 3.49
CA LEU A 72 6.51 21.41 3.53
C LEU A 72 7.26 21.10 2.24
N PHE A 73 6.96 19.97 1.58
CA PHE A 73 7.56 19.54 0.31
C PHE A 73 6.75 19.91 -0.93
N SER A 74 5.68 20.70 -0.79
CA SER A 74 4.86 21.15 -1.90
C SER A 74 5.60 22.09 -2.85
N ASN A 75 5.39 21.91 -4.15
CA ASN A 75 5.95 22.81 -5.18
C ASN A 75 5.29 24.20 -5.17
N SER A 76 3.98 24.28 -4.95
CA SER A 76 3.20 25.52 -4.93
C SER A 76 1.97 25.42 -4.02
N LEU A 77 2.13 25.69 -2.73
CA LEU A 77 1.01 25.60 -1.78
C LEU A 77 -0.17 26.52 -2.13
N GLN A 78 0.12 27.69 -2.68
CA GLN A 78 -0.90 28.66 -3.09
C GLN A 78 -1.74 28.21 -4.29
N SER A 79 -1.25 27.23 -5.07
CA SER A 79 -1.97 26.67 -6.22
C SER A 79 -2.74 25.39 -5.89
N VAL A 80 -2.74 24.96 -4.63
CA VAL A 80 -3.46 23.74 -4.21
C VAL A 80 -4.96 23.96 -4.32
N SER A 81 -5.64 23.08 -5.05
CA SER A 81 -7.10 23.06 -5.13
C SER A 81 -7.71 22.74 -3.77
N ARG A 82 -8.36 23.74 -3.15
CA ARG A 82 -9.07 23.56 -1.87
C ARG A 82 -10.18 22.53 -1.98
N LYS A 83 -10.87 22.49 -3.12
CA LYS A 83 -11.92 21.49 -3.39
C LYS A 83 -11.36 20.08 -3.30
N THR A 84 -10.28 19.80 -4.02
CA THR A 84 -9.63 18.49 -4.05
C THR A 84 -9.10 18.09 -2.67
N LEU A 85 -8.45 19.03 -1.97
CA LEU A 85 -7.87 18.77 -0.66
C LEU A 85 -8.94 18.46 0.40
N LEU A 86 -9.93 19.33 0.54
CA LEU A 86 -10.95 19.20 1.57
C LEU A 86 -11.87 18.00 1.32
N TRP A 87 -12.33 17.80 0.08
CA TRP A 87 -13.15 16.63 -0.25
C TRP A 87 -12.37 15.32 -0.16
N GLY A 88 -11.09 15.32 -0.53
CA GLY A 88 -10.24 14.13 -0.38
C GLY A 88 -10.09 13.73 1.09
N ILE A 89 -9.77 14.67 1.97
CA ILE A 89 -9.68 14.41 3.41
C ILE A 89 -11.05 13.96 3.94
N ALA A 90 -12.14 14.67 3.60
CA ALA A 90 -13.48 14.32 4.03
C ALA A 90 -13.89 12.91 3.57
N LEU A 91 -13.59 12.53 2.33
CA LEU A 91 -13.86 11.19 1.80
C LEU A 91 -13.08 10.11 2.54
N GLN A 92 -11.78 10.33 2.77
CA GLN A 92 -10.94 9.39 3.52
C GLN A 92 -11.51 9.14 4.93
N PHE A 93 -11.85 10.21 5.65
CA PHE A 93 -12.44 10.12 6.98
C PHE A 93 -13.83 9.48 6.97
N ALA A 94 -14.67 9.81 5.98
CA ALA A 94 -16.00 9.21 5.84
C ALA A 94 -15.90 7.71 5.60
N LEU A 95 -14.98 7.26 4.73
CA LEU A 95 -14.73 5.84 4.47
C LEU A 95 -14.19 5.13 5.72
N ALA A 96 -13.23 5.74 6.42
CA ALA A 96 -12.68 5.17 7.65
C ALA A 96 -13.74 5.05 8.75
N ALA A 97 -14.53 6.11 8.98
CA ALA A 97 -15.62 6.10 9.95
C ALA A 97 -16.72 5.10 9.57
N ALA A 98 -17.03 4.97 8.28
CA ALA A 98 -17.99 3.97 7.80
C ALA A 98 -17.52 2.56 8.16
N VAL A 99 -16.26 2.19 7.87
CA VAL A 99 -15.76 0.84 8.17
C VAL A 99 -15.61 0.60 9.68
N ILE A 100 -15.14 1.59 10.45
CA ILE A 100 -14.83 1.41 11.87
C ILE A 100 -16.09 1.44 12.74
N TYR A 101 -17.04 2.34 12.45
CA TYR A 101 -18.22 2.56 13.31
C TYR A 101 -19.51 1.91 12.81
N SER A 102 -19.67 1.59 11.51
CA SER A 102 -20.87 0.89 11.03
C SER A 102 -20.65 -0.63 11.02
N PRO A 103 -21.39 -1.40 11.84
CA PRO A 103 -21.30 -2.86 11.83
C PRO A 103 -21.67 -3.47 10.47
N GLN A 104 -22.60 -2.84 9.74
CA GLN A 104 -23.03 -3.30 8.42
C GLN A 104 -21.90 -3.16 7.40
N VAL A 105 -21.22 -2.00 7.36
CA VAL A 105 -20.08 -1.79 6.45
C VAL A 105 -18.93 -2.69 6.85
N ARG A 106 -18.61 -2.78 8.14
CA ARG A 106 -17.59 -3.70 8.64
C ARG A 106 -17.87 -5.16 8.23
N GLY A 107 -19.12 -5.60 8.35
CA GLY A 107 -19.56 -6.94 7.95
C GLY A 107 -19.32 -7.21 6.46
N VAL A 108 -19.48 -6.22 5.58
CA VAL A 108 -19.13 -6.36 4.15
C VAL A 108 -17.63 -6.62 3.98
N PHE A 109 -16.78 -5.87 4.69
CA PHE A 109 -15.33 -6.06 4.64
C PHE A 109 -14.89 -7.41 5.23
N GLU A 110 -15.55 -7.87 6.29
CA GLU A 110 -15.33 -9.20 6.88
C GLU A 110 -15.69 -10.31 5.89
N VAL A 111 -16.83 -10.21 5.19
CA VAL A 111 -17.23 -11.16 4.14
C VAL A 111 -16.21 -11.20 3.00
N VAL A 112 -15.73 -10.04 2.55
CA VAL A 112 -14.68 -9.98 1.51
C VAL A 112 -13.37 -10.59 2.03
N GLY A 113 -13.00 -10.31 3.28
CA GLY A 113 -11.82 -10.89 3.92
C GLY A 113 -11.90 -12.42 4.02
N ASP A 114 -13.06 -12.95 4.38
CA ASP A 114 -13.31 -14.40 4.46
C ASP A 114 -13.35 -15.04 3.07
N ALA A 115 -13.87 -14.35 2.06
CA ALA A 115 -13.75 -14.79 0.66
C ALA A 115 -12.28 -14.90 0.23
N ILE A 116 -11.42 -13.95 0.60
CA ILE A 116 -9.98 -14.04 0.32
C ILE A 116 -9.33 -15.22 1.05
N LYS A 117 -9.67 -15.46 2.33
CA LYS A 117 -9.19 -16.66 3.06
C LYS A 117 -9.64 -17.96 2.38
N ALA A 118 -10.85 -18.00 1.85
CA ALA A 118 -11.34 -19.14 1.08
C ALA A 118 -10.55 -19.34 -0.22
N LEU A 119 -10.19 -18.24 -0.91
CA LEU A 119 -9.31 -18.29 -2.09
C LEU A 119 -7.91 -18.82 -1.73
N ILE A 120 -7.34 -18.41 -0.59
CA ILE A 120 -6.05 -18.94 -0.10
C ILE A 120 -6.18 -20.45 0.16
N THR A 121 -7.23 -20.88 0.84
CA THR A 121 -7.50 -22.31 1.09
C THR A 121 -7.67 -23.11 -0.22
N ALA A 122 -8.28 -22.51 -1.24
CA ALA A 122 -8.37 -23.13 -2.57
C ALA A 122 -7.00 -23.24 -3.25
N SER A 123 -6.17 -22.19 -3.14
CA SER A 123 -4.79 -22.22 -3.62
C SER A 123 -3.94 -23.28 -2.93
N ASP A 124 -4.18 -23.53 -1.64
CA ASP A 124 -3.45 -24.55 -0.87
C ASP A 124 -3.66 -25.95 -1.46
N LYS A 125 -4.85 -26.26 -2.01
CA LYS A 125 -5.09 -27.52 -2.73
C LYS A 125 -4.23 -27.65 -3.98
N GLY A 126 -4.03 -26.55 -4.71
CA GLY A 126 -3.17 -26.50 -5.88
C GLY A 126 -1.69 -26.67 -5.50
N ALA A 127 -1.26 -26.00 -4.43
CA ALA A 127 0.10 -26.13 -3.89
C ALA A 127 0.38 -27.55 -3.38
N ASP A 128 -0.57 -28.16 -2.66
CA ASP A 128 -0.49 -29.53 -2.17
C ASP A 128 -0.35 -30.54 -3.31
N PHE A 129 -1.05 -30.32 -4.43
CA PHE A 129 -0.92 -31.17 -5.61
C PHE A 129 0.46 -31.04 -6.27
N VAL A 130 0.96 -29.82 -6.46
CA VAL A 130 2.21 -29.55 -7.19
C VAL A 130 3.46 -29.85 -6.34
N PHE A 131 3.44 -29.49 -5.06
CA PHE A 131 4.60 -29.56 -4.16
C PHE A 131 4.49 -30.64 -3.08
N GLY A 132 3.34 -31.32 -2.97
CA GLY A 132 3.16 -32.42 -2.04
C GLY A 132 3.35 -31.99 -0.58
N PRO A 133 4.08 -32.77 0.25
CA PRO A 133 4.33 -32.43 1.64
C PRO A 133 5.02 -31.08 1.87
N LEU A 134 5.77 -30.56 0.89
CA LEU A 134 6.50 -29.29 1.04
C LEU A 134 5.59 -28.06 1.12
N ALA A 135 4.36 -28.14 0.64
CA ALA A 135 3.36 -27.06 0.74
C ALA A 135 2.65 -27.03 2.11
N LYS A 136 2.77 -28.09 2.91
CA LYS A 136 2.04 -28.24 4.17
C LYS A 136 2.81 -27.60 5.32
N SER A 137 2.18 -26.64 6.00
CA SER A 137 2.66 -26.12 7.28
C SER A 137 1.63 -26.46 8.37
N VAL A 138 1.91 -27.47 9.19
CA VAL A 138 1.13 -27.72 10.40
C VAL A 138 1.77 -26.88 11.50
N SER A 139 1.14 -25.74 11.83
CA SER A 139 1.41 -25.11 13.12
C SER A 139 0.89 -26.06 14.19
N PRO A 140 1.63 -26.31 15.28
CA PRO A 140 1.08 -27.08 16.39
C PRO A 140 -0.20 -26.38 16.86
N PRO A 141 -1.25 -27.13 17.26
CA PRO A 141 -2.48 -26.54 17.75
C PRO A 141 -2.18 -25.51 18.84
N SER A 142 -2.89 -24.39 18.84
CA SER A 142 -2.75 -23.30 19.82
C SER A 142 -3.00 -23.72 21.27
N THR A 143 -3.49 -24.94 21.50
CA THR A 143 -3.54 -25.59 22.83
C THR A 143 -2.17 -26.02 23.35
N ALA A 144 -1.11 -26.04 22.53
CA ALA A 144 0.24 -26.46 22.92
C ALA A 144 1.11 -25.35 23.53
N VAL A 145 0.75 -24.07 23.37
CA VAL A 145 1.60 -22.93 23.81
C VAL A 145 1.12 -22.29 25.12
N GLY A 146 -0.07 -22.68 25.62
CA GLY A 146 -0.66 -22.10 26.84
C GLY A 146 -0.52 -22.94 28.11
N ALA A 147 -0.06 -24.18 28.04
CA ALA A 147 0.10 -25.03 29.23
C ALA A 147 1.58 -25.22 29.53
N ALA A 148 2.10 -24.50 30.52
CA ALA A 148 3.35 -24.80 31.22
C ALA A 148 3.26 -26.12 32.03
N GLY A 149 2.67 -27.16 31.43
CA GLY A 149 2.31 -28.44 32.04
C GLY A 149 1.89 -29.49 30.99
N GLY A 150 2.48 -29.47 29.80
CA GLY A 150 2.23 -30.48 28.76
C GLY A 150 2.65 -31.87 29.23
N GLY A 151 1.69 -32.71 29.60
CA GLY A 151 1.93 -34.08 30.03
C GLY A 151 2.42 -35.00 28.91
N PRO A 152 2.65 -36.30 29.19
CA PRO A 152 3.19 -37.28 28.24
C PRO A 152 2.43 -37.38 26.91
N MET A 153 1.14 -37.07 26.89
CA MET A 153 0.32 -37.03 25.67
C MET A 153 0.76 -35.95 24.68
N MET A 154 1.18 -34.76 25.15
CA MET A 154 1.58 -33.66 24.27
C MET A 154 2.94 -33.95 23.59
N ALA A 155 3.85 -34.60 24.32
CA ALA A 155 5.11 -35.10 23.76
C ALA A 155 4.86 -36.19 22.71
N ALA A 156 3.97 -37.15 23.00
CA ALA A 156 3.59 -38.19 22.05
C ALA A 156 2.90 -37.64 20.79
N GLU A 157 2.12 -36.56 20.90
CA GLU A 157 1.42 -35.94 19.77
C GLU A 157 2.36 -35.09 18.90
N LEU A 158 3.33 -34.38 19.50
CA LEU A 158 4.44 -33.73 18.77
C LEU A 158 5.37 -34.74 18.07
N GLU A 159 5.56 -35.92 18.65
CA GLU A 159 6.38 -36.99 18.07
C GLU A 159 5.65 -37.69 16.90
N ARG A 160 4.31 -37.78 16.97
CA ARG A 160 3.46 -38.32 15.89
C ARG A 160 3.25 -37.33 14.75
N ASN A 161 3.20 -36.03 15.05
CA ASN A 161 3.05 -34.93 14.09
C ASN A 161 4.10 -33.84 14.40
N PRO A 162 5.36 -34.01 13.95
CA PRO A 162 6.36 -32.98 14.12
C PRO A 162 5.88 -31.69 13.44
N PRO A 163 6.04 -30.51 14.09
CA PRO A 163 5.69 -29.24 13.48
C PRO A 163 6.47 -29.08 12.17
N GLN A 164 5.74 -29.08 11.07
CA GLN A 164 6.34 -28.96 9.74
C GLN A 164 6.91 -27.54 9.59
N PRO A 165 8.16 -27.38 9.14
CA PRO A 165 8.76 -26.06 8.98
C PRO A 165 7.96 -25.24 7.97
N PHE A 166 7.70 -23.97 8.27
CA PHE A 166 7.08 -23.05 7.32
C PHE A 166 8.06 -22.78 6.18
N ILE A 167 7.86 -23.45 5.03
CA ILE A 167 8.69 -23.20 3.84
C ILE A 167 8.03 -22.11 3.00
N PHE A 168 8.59 -20.90 3.11
CA PHE A 168 8.09 -19.70 2.45
C PHE A 168 7.72 -19.92 0.97
N ALA A 169 8.64 -20.49 0.18
CA ALA A 169 8.49 -20.62 -1.26
C ALA A 169 7.28 -21.48 -1.67
N PHE A 170 6.96 -22.51 -0.90
CA PHE A 170 5.87 -23.44 -1.23
C PHE A 170 4.56 -23.10 -0.55
N ARG A 171 4.57 -22.22 0.47
CA ARG A 171 3.38 -21.85 1.24
C ARG A 171 2.85 -20.46 0.90
N ALA A 172 3.74 -19.50 0.70
CA ALA A 172 3.38 -18.08 0.54
C ALA A 172 3.28 -17.63 -0.91
N LEU A 173 4.02 -18.27 -1.83
CA LEU A 173 4.03 -17.89 -3.24
C LEU A 173 2.84 -18.42 -4.05
N PRO A 174 2.35 -19.66 -3.86
CA PRO A 174 1.24 -20.17 -4.67
C PRO A 174 -0.05 -19.32 -4.61
N PRO A 175 -0.47 -18.78 -3.44
CA PRO A 175 -1.61 -17.87 -3.38
C PRO A 175 -1.48 -16.66 -4.31
N ILE A 176 -0.27 -16.15 -4.56
CA ILE A 176 -0.04 -15.03 -5.50
C ILE A 176 -0.49 -15.42 -6.92
N ILE A 177 -0.11 -16.63 -7.36
CA ILE A 177 -0.40 -17.13 -8.71
C ILE A 177 -1.91 -17.30 -8.88
N PHE A 178 -2.54 -17.97 -7.92
CA PHE A 178 -3.98 -18.24 -7.97
C PHE A 178 -4.82 -16.96 -7.88
N VAL A 179 -4.48 -16.06 -6.94
CA VAL A 179 -5.24 -14.82 -6.74
C VAL A 179 -5.06 -13.88 -7.92
N SER A 180 -3.86 -13.78 -8.50
CA SER A 180 -3.64 -13.06 -9.76
C SER A 180 -4.54 -13.57 -10.88
N SER A 181 -4.57 -14.89 -11.10
CA SER A 181 -5.49 -15.54 -12.06
C SER A 181 -6.95 -15.20 -11.77
N PHE A 182 -7.38 -15.23 -10.51
CA PHE A 182 -8.75 -14.95 -10.12
C PHE A 182 -9.14 -13.49 -10.39
N PHE A 183 -8.28 -12.53 -10.02
CA PHE A 183 -8.54 -11.11 -10.28
C PHE A 183 -8.56 -10.81 -11.79
N SER A 184 -7.73 -11.45 -12.61
CA SER A 184 -7.81 -11.33 -14.08
C SER A 184 -9.15 -11.84 -14.62
N VAL A 185 -9.69 -12.93 -14.08
CA VAL A 185 -11.04 -13.42 -14.43
C VAL A 185 -12.12 -12.42 -14.00
N LEU A 186 -12.06 -11.89 -12.78
CA LEU A 186 -13.01 -10.86 -12.32
C LEU A 186 -12.94 -9.59 -13.16
N TYR A 187 -11.75 -9.24 -13.65
CA TYR A 187 -11.58 -8.17 -14.62
C TYR A 187 -12.23 -8.53 -15.96
N TYR A 188 -12.00 -9.73 -16.50
CA TYR A 188 -12.67 -10.15 -17.73
C TYR A 188 -14.21 -10.10 -17.62
N LEU A 189 -14.76 -10.52 -16.48
CA LEU A 189 -16.20 -10.54 -16.23
C LEU A 189 -16.82 -9.15 -15.96
N GLY A 190 -16.02 -8.09 -15.85
CA GLY A 190 -16.54 -6.74 -15.62
C GLY A 190 -16.81 -6.39 -14.15
N VAL A 191 -16.54 -7.30 -13.21
CA VAL A 191 -16.85 -7.14 -11.78
C VAL A 191 -15.96 -6.05 -11.17
N LEU A 192 -14.65 -6.12 -11.40
CA LEU A 192 -13.73 -5.10 -10.87
C LEU A 192 -14.03 -3.73 -11.49
N GLN A 193 -14.32 -3.67 -12.79
CA GLN A 193 -14.65 -2.44 -13.48
C GLN A 193 -15.92 -1.79 -12.94
N PHE A 194 -16.89 -2.58 -12.45
CA PHE A 194 -18.08 -2.03 -11.81
C PHE A 194 -17.71 -1.21 -10.57
N PHE A 195 -16.96 -1.79 -9.63
CA PHE A 195 -16.54 -1.10 -8.41
C PHE A 195 -15.60 0.08 -8.69
N VAL A 196 -14.61 -0.13 -9.55
CA VAL A 196 -13.66 0.90 -9.97
C VAL A 196 -14.37 2.11 -10.59
N ARG A 197 -15.39 1.89 -11.44
CA ARG A 197 -16.16 2.99 -12.05
C ARG A 197 -16.98 3.77 -11.02
N ILE A 198 -17.57 3.09 -10.03
CA ILE A 198 -18.32 3.77 -8.95
C ILE A 198 -17.39 4.66 -8.13
N MET A 199 -16.26 4.12 -7.69
CA MET A 199 -15.25 4.87 -6.92
C MET A 199 -14.71 6.04 -7.73
N ALA A 200 -14.36 5.81 -9.00
CA ALA A 200 -13.82 6.85 -9.87
C ALA A 200 -14.84 7.98 -10.07
N ARG A 201 -16.09 7.65 -10.37
CA ARG A 201 -17.15 8.66 -10.56
C ARG A 201 -17.41 9.49 -9.31
N ALA A 202 -17.45 8.85 -8.14
CA ALA A 202 -17.64 9.55 -6.87
C ALA A 202 -16.47 10.53 -6.60
N MET A 203 -15.23 10.05 -6.74
CA MET A 203 -14.04 10.88 -6.53
C MET A 203 -13.90 12.00 -7.56
N GLN A 204 -14.12 11.73 -8.85
CA GLN A 204 -14.07 12.77 -9.89
C GLN A 204 -15.09 13.89 -9.61
N TYR A 205 -16.32 13.52 -9.24
CA TYR A 205 -17.38 14.50 -8.94
C TYR A 205 -17.02 15.37 -7.73
N MET A 206 -16.60 14.75 -6.64
CA MET A 206 -16.34 15.43 -5.36
C MET A 206 -15.01 16.18 -5.35
N MET A 207 -13.94 15.59 -5.87
CA MET A 207 -12.58 16.13 -5.82
C MET A 207 -12.20 16.96 -7.04
N GLY A 208 -12.88 16.79 -8.18
CA GLY A 208 -12.60 17.52 -9.42
C GLY A 208 -11.29 17.12 -10.11
N THR A 209 -10.79 15.93 -9.84
CA THR A 209 -9.59 15.33 -10.47
C THR A 209 -9.90 14.81 -11.88
N SER A 210 -8.86 14.58 -12.69
CA SER A 210 -9.03 14.11 -14.07
C SER A 210 -9.54 12.66 -14.13
N GLY A 211 -10.16 12.28 -15.24
CA GLY A 211 -10.67 10.92 -15.40
C GLY A 211 -9.59 9.85 -15.39
N ALA A 212 -8.48 10.08 -16.08
CA ALA A 212 -7.40 9.11 -16.17
C ALA A 212 -6.71 8.87 -14.82
N GLU A 213 -6.35 9.93 -14.08
CA GLU A 213 -5.71 9.74 -12.77
C GLU A 213 -6.66 9.10 -11.77
N THR A 214 -7.93 9.52 -11.74
CA THR A 214 -8.91 9.02 -10.76
C THR A 214 -9.29 7.57 -11.04
N LEU A 215 -9.40 7.19 -12.31
CA LEU A 215 -9.67 5.81 -12.70
C LEU A 215 -8.49 4.90 -12.34
N SER A 216 -7.25 5.34 -12.60
CA SER A 216 -6.05 4.59 -12.23
C SER A 216 -5.93 4.43 -10.71
N VAL A 217 -6.18 5.49 -9.94
CA VAL A 217 -6.19 5.42 -8.48
C VAL A 217 -7.26 4.47 -7.96
N SER A 218 -8.47 4.52 -8.52
CA SER A 218 -9.57 3.63 -8.12
C SER A 218 -9.25 2.16 -8.42
N ALA A 219 -8.50 1.90 -9.49
CA ALA A 219 -8.08 0.55 -9.84
C ALA A 219 -6.99 -0.01 -8.93
N ASN A 220 -6.12 0.84 -8.36
CA ASN A 220 -5.07 0.42 -7.42
C ASN A 220 -5.62 -0.22 -6.13
N VAL A 221 -6.91 -0.11 -5.83
CA VAL A 221 -7.55 -0.86 -4.73
C VAL A 221 -7.42 -2.37 -4.93
N PHE A 222 -7.45 -2.82 -6.18
CA PHE A 222 -7.48 -4.22 -6.56
C PHE A 222 -6.24 -4.66 -7.35
N MET A 223 -5.64 -3.73 -8.09
CA MET A 223 -4.54 -3.98 -9.01
C MET A 223 -3.23 -3.41 -8.49
N GLY A 224 -2.11 -4.00 -8.90
CA GLY A 224 -0.79 -3.52 -8.55
C GLY A 224 -0.37 -2.23 -9.27
N GLN A 225 0.71 -1.64 -8.79
CA GLN A 225 1.28 -0.38 -9.29
C GLN A 225 1.70 -0.39 -10.78
N THR A 226 1.83 -1.56 -11.41
CA THR A 226 2.14 -1.71 -12.83
C THR A 226 0.92 -2.10 -13.68
N GLU A 227 -0.12 -2.62 -13.05
CA GLU A 227 -1.35 -3.11 -13.70
C GLU A 227 -2.39 -1.99 -13.82
N ALA A 228 -2.62 -1.23 -12.75
CA ALA A 228 -3.59 -0.14 -12.76
C ALA A 228 -3.29 0.95 -13.82
N PRO A 229 -2.02 1.30 -14.13
CA PRO A 229 -1.71 2.20 -15.23
C PRO A 229 -2.12 1.68 -16.61
N LEU A 230 -2.23 0.36 -16.82
CA LEU A 230 -2.63 -0.22 -18.11
C LEU A 230 -4.06 0.13 -18.49
N ILE A 231 -4.93 0.29 -17.49
CA ILE A 231 -6.33 0.73 -17.68
C ILE A 231 -6.37 2.09 -18.38
N VAL A 232 -5.43 2.97 -18.06
CA VAL A 232 -5.34 4.32 -18.61
C VAL A 232 -4.19 4.49 -19.59
N LYS A 233 -3.64 3.38 -20.10
CA LYS A 233 -2.51 3.33 -21.04
C LYS A 233 -2.57 4.37 -22.16
N PRO A 234 -3.72 4.60 -22.85
CA PRO A 234 -3.81 5.59 -23.92
C PRO A 234 -3.54 7.03 -23.46
N PHE A 235 -3.76 7.32 -22.18
CA PHE A 235 -3.64 8.66 -21.61
C PHE A 235 -2.30 8.90 -20.94
N VAL A 236 -1.59 7.85 -20.48
CA VAL A 236 -0.29 7.97 -19.79
C VAL A 236 0.73 8.82 -20.57
N PRO A 237 0.91 8.68 -21.90
CA PRO A 237 1.84 9.52 -22.65
C PRO A 237 1.54 11.03 -22.53
N ARG A 238 0.26 11.40 -22.39
CA ARG A 238 -0.23 12.79 -22.38
C ARG A 238 -0.65 13.29 -21.01
N MET A 239 -0.43 12.52 -19.94
CA MET A 239 -0.69 12.98 -18.58
C MET A 239 0.19 14.18 -18.23
N THR A 240 -0.35 15.15 -17.51
CA THR A 240 0.48 16.17 -16.86
C THR A 240 1.43 15.49 -15.84
N ARG A 241 2.47 16.19 -15.39
CA ARG A 241 3.36 15.68 -14.33
C ARG A 241 2.63 15.49 -13.01
N SER A 242 1.59 16.28 -12.75
CA SER A 242 0.74 16.09 -11.56
C SER A 242 -0.09 14.81 -11.67
N GLU A 243 -0.73 14.55 -12.81
CA GLU A 243 -1.44 13.28 -13.08
C GLU A 243 -0.49 12.08 -13.04
N LEU A 244 0.71 12.21 -13.63
CA LEU A 244 1.71 11.15 -13.65
C LEU A 244 2.22 10.85 -12.25
N LEU A 245 2.46 11.88 -11.43
CA LEU A 245 2.79 11.71 -10.02
C LEU A 245 1.65 11.04 -9.26
N ALA A 246 0.38 11.37 -9.55
CA ALA A 246 -0.77 10.79 -8.86
C ALA A 246 -0.89 9.29 -9.16
N LEU A 247 -0.70 8.92 -10.43
CA LEU A 247 -0.67 7.53 -10.88
C LEU A 247 0.46 6.75 -10.17
N MET A 248 1.68 7.31 -10.14
CA MET A 248 2.83 6.67 -9.49
C MET A 248 2.67 6.55 -7.96
N ALA A 249 2.33 7.66 -7.29
CA ALA A 249 2.19 7.71 -5.85
C ALA A 249 1.03 6.84 -5.34
N SER A 250 -0.10 6.82 -6.08
CA SER A 250 -1.22 5.93 -5.77
C SER A 250 -0.81 4.47 -5.86
N GLY A 251 -0.06 4.06 -6.88
CA GLY A 251 0.45 2.69 -6.96
C GLY A 251 1.28 2.28 -5.74
N MET A 252 2.05 3.21 -5.17
CA MET A 252 2.85 2.96 -3.96
C MET A 252 2.03 3.06 -2.65
N ALA A 253 0.91 3.77 -2.67
CA ALA A 253 0.01 3.90 -1.52
C ALA A 253 -0.90 2.67 -1.32
N HIS A 254 -0.97 1.78 -2.32
CA HIS A 254 -1.82 0.58 -2.30
C HIS A 254 -0.98 -0.71 -2.40
N ILE A 255 -1.65 -1.84 -2.25
CA ILE A 255 -1.15 -3.17 -2.58
C ILE A 255 -2.08 -3.82 -3.62
N SER A 256 -1.59 -4.84 -4.34
CA SER A 256 -2.43 -5.63 -5.25
C SER A 256 -3.26 -6.67 -4.50
N GLY A 257 -4.35 -7.15 -5.11
CA GLY A 257 -5.17 -8.24 -4.57
C GLY A 257 -4.37 -9.53 -4.31
N GLY A 258 -3.38 -9.83 -5.15
CA GLY A 258 -2.45 -10.94 -4.92
C GLY A 258 -1.65 -10.81 -3.62
N MET A 259 -1.09 -9.62 -3.36
CA MET A 259 -0.32 -9.37 -2.13
C MET A 259 -1.19 -9.27 -0.89
N MET A 260 -2.44 -8.83 -1.03
CA MET A 260 -3.42 -8.84 0.06
C MET A 260 -3.64 -10.25 0.62
N ALA A 261 -3.81 -11.25 -0.26
CA ALA A 261 -3.96 -12.64 0.15
C ALA A 261 -2.72 -13.16 0.90
N VAL A 262 -1.53 -12.77 0.45
CA VAL A 262 -0.28 -13.14 1.11
C VAL A 262 -0.19 -12.58 2.52
N TYR A 263 -0.49 -11.30 2.72
CA TYR A 263 -0.41 -10.67 4.05
C TYR A 263 -1.48 -11.21 5.00
N ILE A 264 -2.68 -11.50 4.50
CA ILE A 264 -3.72 -12.20 5.26
C ILE A 264 -3.24 -13.60 5.67
N SER A 265 -2.55 -14.32 4.77
CA SER A 265 -1.96 -15.64 5.11
C SER A 265 -0.88 -15.56 6.20
N TYR A 266 -0.29 -14.37 6.42
CA TYR A 266 0.66 -14.13 7.51
C TYR A 266 -0.02 -13.80 8.84
N GLY A 267 -1.33 -13.63 8.86
CA GLY A 267 -2.12 -13.28 10.04
C GLY A 267 -2.49 -11.80 10.12
N ALA A 268 -2.25 -11.02 9.06
CA ALA A 268 -2.71 -9.64 9.02
C ALA A 268 -4.24 -9.55 8.96
N ASP A 269 -4.81 -8.54 9.61
CA ASP A 269 -6.25 -8.34 9.65
C ASP A 269 -6.80 -7.98 8.25
N PRO A 270 -7.71 -8.78 7.67
CA PRO A 270 -8.24 -8.52 6.33
C PRO A 270 -9.00 -7.21 6.23
N VAL A 271 -9.75 -6.84 7.27
CA VAL A 271 -10.56 -5.62 7.29
C VAL A 271 -9.66 -4.39 7.26
N ALA A 272 -8.57 -4.39 8.03
CA ALA A 272 -7.57 -3.33 8.03
C ALA A 272 -6.88 -3.19 6.67
N ILE A 273 -6.46 -4.30 6.04
CA ILE A 273 -5.83 -4.24 4.71
C ILE A 273 -6.82 -3.68 3.67
N LEU A 274 -8.03 -4.24 3.60
CA LEU A 274 -9.06 -3.83 2.65
C LEU A 274 -9.46 -2.36 2.83
N SER A 275 -9.70 -1.94 4.07
CA SER A 275 -10.05 -0.55 4.39
C SER A 275 -8.91 0.41 4.08
N THR A 276 -7.66 0.02 4.35
CA THR A 276 -6.48 0.83 3.97
C THR A 276 -6.43 1.05 2.46
N CYS A 277 -6.64 0.01 1.65
CA CYS A 277 -6.67 0.15 0.18
C CYS A 277 -7.78 1.11 -0.28
N VAL A 278 -8.97 1.04 0.32
CA VAL A 278 -10.07 1.94 -0.06
C VAL A 278 -9.81 3.38 0.41
N MET A 279 -9.25 3.57 1.61
CA MET A 279 -8.87 4.89 2.14
C MET A 279 -7.70 5.53 1.39
N ALA A 280 -6.78 4.71 0.87
CA ALA A 280 -5.63 5.16 0.09
C ALA A 280 -6.03 5.85 -1.22
N CYS A 281 -7.22 5.58 -1.77
CA CYS A 281 -7.72 6.23 -2.98
C CYS A 281 -7.80 7.76 -2.84
N PRO A 282 -8.69 8.32 -2.00
CA PRO A 282 -8.76 9.77 -1.84
C PRO A 282 -7.47 10.32 -1.23
N CYS A 283 -6.81 9.56 -0.34
CA CYS A 283 -5.55 9.94 0.31
C CYS A 283 -4.44 10.26 -0.70
N ALA A 284 -4.12 9.32 -1.58
CA ALA A 284 -3.08 9.50 -2.58
C ALA A 284 -3.38 10.64 -3.55
N LEU A 285 -4.65 10.82 -3.93
CA LEU A 285 -5.07 11.91 -4.82
C LEU A 285 -4.86 13.28 -4.18
N TYR A 286 -5.43 13.53 -3.00
CA TYR A 286 -5.28 14.85 -2.39
C TYR A 286 -3.83 15.12 -1.98
N LEU A 287 -3.08 14.10 -1.55
CA LEU A 287 -1.71 14.26 -1.09
C LEU A 287 -0.78 14.56 -2.27
N THR A 288 -1.02 13.92 -3.42
CA THR A 288 -0.34 14.28 -4.66
C THR A 288 -0.65 15.71 -5.05
N LYS A 289 -1.93 16.12 -5.07
CA LYS A 289 -2.30 17.49 -5.45
C LYS A 289 -1.83 18.54 -4.44
N LEU A 290 -1.59 18.15 -3.17
CA LEU A 290 -0.94 18.98 -2.18
C LEU A 290 0.56 19.15 -2.49
N VAL A 291 1.28 18.07 -2.80
CA VAL A 291 2.73 18.09 -3.03
C VAL A 291 3.12 18.61 -4.42
N TYR A 292 2.31 18.32 -5.44
CA TYR A 292 2.51 18.71 -6.83
C TYR A 292 1.16 19.10 -7.45
N PRO A 293 0.70 20.34 -7.21
CA PRO A 293 -0.58 20.82 -7.75
C PRO A 293 -0.62 20.78 -9.27
N GLU A 294 -1.83 20.72 -9.82
CA GLU A 294 -2.07 20.70 -11.26
C GLU A 294 -1.66 22.04 -11.90
N ALA A 295 -0.74 21.99 -12.87
CA ALA A 295 -0.16 23.15 -13.52
C ALA A 295 -0.57 23.30 -15.00
N GLY A 296 -1.21 22.26 -15.56
CA GLY A 296 -1.71 22.23 -16.93
C GLY A 296 -3.21 21.93 -16.97
N LYS A 297 -3.74 21.72 -18.18
CA LYS A 297 -5.11 21.23 -18.39
C LYS A 297 -5.04 19.74 -18.72
N PRO A 298 -5.51 18.84 -17.83
CA PRO A 298 -5.57 17.41 -18.11
C PRO A 298 -6.40 17.11 -19.36
N ALA A 299 -5.95 16.14 -20.16
CA ALA A 299 -6.67 15.73 -21.37
C ALA A 299 -8.07 15.17 -21.07
N THR A 300 -8.27 14.60 -19.88
CA THR A 300 -9.52 13.94 -19.44
C THR A 300 -10.25 14.76 -18.39
N ALA A 301 -9.99 16.07 -18.30
CA ALA A 301 -10.64 16.96 -17.35
C ALA A 301 -12.14 17.10 -17.68
N GLY A 302 -13.00 16.75 -16.72
CA GLY A 302 -14.46 16.87 -16.86
C GLY A 302 -15.10 15.79 -17.75
N GLU A 303 -14.33 14.81 -18.23
CA GLU A 303 -14.84 13.69 -19.03
C GLU A 303 -15.41 12.57 -18.15
N THR A 304 -16.35 11.80 -18.71
CA THR A 304 -16.93 10.61 -18.07
C THR A 304 -15.87 9.51 -17.85
N PRO A 305 -16.07 8.61 -16.87
CA PRO A 305 -15.11 7.53 -16.60
C PRO A 305 -14.86 6.74 -17.88
N ILE A 306 -13.59 6.67 -18.27
CA ILE A 306 -13.13 5.96 -19.47
C ILE A 306 -13.57 4.49 -19.37
N THR A 307 -14.28 4.01 -20.39
CA THR A 307 -14.61 2.59 -20.50
C THR A 307 -13.40 1.84 -21.02
N VAL A 308 -12.91 0.87 -20.25
CA VAL A 308 -11.76 0.06 -20.64
C VAL A 308 -12.23 -1.32 -21.04
N GLU A 309 -11.97 -1.67 -22.29
CA GLU A 309 -12.22 -3.01 -22.80
C GLU A 309 -11.25 -4.02 -22.20
N THR A 310 -11.70 -5.24 -22.02
CA THR A 310 -10.85 -6.32 -21.53
C THR A 310 -9.91 -6.77 -22.65
N PRO A 311 -8.63 -7.01 -22.36
CA PRO A 311 -7.70 -7.52 -23.38
C PRO A 311 -7.89 -9.03 -23.65
N TYR A 312 -8.75 -9.70 -22.88
CA TYR A 312 -8.92 -11.15 -22.90
C TYR A 312 -10.10 -11.57 -23.76
N VAL A 313 -9.94 -12.67 -24.49
CA VAL A 313 -10.98 -13.21 -25.39
C VAL A 313 -12.07 -13.94 -24.60
N ASN A 314 -11.68 -14.70 -23.57
CA ASN A 314 -12.58 -15.46 -22.70
C ASN A 314 -12.02 -15.58 -21.27
N ALA A 315 -12.82 -16.14 -20.35
CA ALA A 315 -12.41 -16.28 -18.95
C ALA A 315 -11.19 -17.20 -18.77
N VAL A 316 -11.01 -18.20 -19.64
CA VAL A 316 -9.85 -19.11 -19.57
C VAL A 316 -8.58 -18.39 -20.02
N ASP A 317 -8.67 -17.59 -21.08
CA ASP A 317 -7.58 -16.70 -21.53
C ASP A 317 -7.19 -15.70 -20.43
N ALA A 318 -8.19 -15.08 -19.79
CA ALA A 318 -7.97 -14.18 -18.65
C ALA A 318 -7.28 -14.90 -17.47
N ALA A 319 -7.72 -16.11 -17.13
CA ALA A 319 -7.10 -16.92 -16.09
C ALA A 319 -5.65 -17.27 -16.44
N ALA A 320 -5.40 -17.76 -17.65
CA ALA A 320 -4.06 -18.14 -18.11
C ALA A 320 -3.09 -16.96 -18.12
N ALA A 321 -3.54 -15.79 -18.56
CA ALA A 321 -2.76 -14.55 -18.49
C ALA A 321 -2.46 -14.17 -17.02
N GLY A 322 -3.48 -14.22 -16.15
CA GLY A 322 -3.30 -13.92 -14.73
C GLY A 322 -2.40 -14.92 -14.00
N VAL A 323 -2.37 -16.19 -14.39
CA VAL A 323 -1.39 -17.19 -13.89
C VAL A 323 0.03 -16.78 -14.27
N LYS A 324 0.26 -16.38 -15.52
CA LYS A 324 1.58 -15.93 -15.99
C LYS A 324 2.04 -14.68 -15.22
N ASP A 325 1.16 -13.70 -15.06
CA ASP A 325 1.44 -12.47 -14.33
C ASP A 325 1.73 -12.77 -12.84
N GLY A 326 0.93 -13.65 -12.24
CA GLY A 326 1.10 -14.10 -10.87
C GLY A 326 2.39 -14.90 -10.65
N LEU A 327 2.80 -15.74 -11.61
CA LEU A 327 4.07 -16.47 -11.56
C LEU A 327 5.27 -15.51 -11.62
N LEU A 328 5.25 -14.54 -12.54
CA LEU A 328 6.28 -13.51 -12.62
C LEU A 328 6.35 -12.70 -11.31
N LEU A 329 5.20 -12.32 -10.75
CA LEU A 329 5.13 -11.64 -9.47
C LEU A 329 5.72 -12.51 -8.34
N ALA A 330 5.34 -13.77 -8.25
CA ALA A 330 5.85 -14.71 -7.24
C ALA A 330 7.38 -14.90 -7.32
N MET A 331 7.92 -15.07 -8.53
CA MET A 331 9.38 -15.17 -8.74
C MET A 331 10.09 -13.88 -8.36
N ASN A 332 9.53 -12.72 -8.74
CA ASN A 332 10.09 -11.42 -8.37
C ASN A 332 10.09 -11.21 -6.86
N VAL A 333 9.02 -11.59 -6.15
CA VAL A 333 8.94 -11.55 -4.69
C VAL A 333 10.02 -12.46 -4.08
N ALA A 334 10.14 -13.71 -4.54
CA ALA A 334 11.15 -14.63 -4.03
C ALA A 334 12.58 -14.09 -4.22
N ALA A 335 12.92 -13.66 -5.43
CA ALA A 335 14.24 -13.10 -5.74
C ALA A 335 14.54 -11.83 -4.93
N MET A 336 13.53 -10.95 -4.79
CA MET A 336 13.64 -9.73 -4.00
C MET A 336 13.91 -10.04 -2.53
N LEU A 337 13.20 -11.00 -1.92
CA LEU A 337 13.41 -11.37 -0.52
C LEU A 337 14.79 -11.94 -0.27
N ILE A 338 15.28 -12.81 -1.16
CA ILE A 338 16.65 -13.36 -1.07
C ILE A 338 17.67 -12.21 -1.05
N ALA A 339 17.56 -11.28 -2.01
CA ALA A 339 18.51 -10.18 -2.14
C ALA A 339 18.43 -9.21 -0.94
N PHE A 340 17.24 -8.75 -0.56
CA PHE A 340 17.11 -7.72 0.47
C PHE A 340 17.38 -8.25 1.88
N ILE A 341 17.02 -9.49 2.21
CA ILE A 341 17.39 -10.09 3.49
C ILE A 341 18.91 -10.24 3.59
N ALA A 342 19.57 -10.65 2.50
CA ALA A 342 21.03 -10.70 2.45
C ALA A 342 21.68 -9.32 2.61
N PHE A 343 21.12 -8.27 2.00
CA PHE A 343 21.61 -6.90 2.18
C PHE A 343 21.40 -6.39 3.61
N ILE A 344 20.25 -6.63 4.23
CA ILE A 344 20.00 -6.26 5.64
C ILE A 344 21.06 -6.94 6.52
N ALA A 345 21.26 -8.25 6.36
CA ALA A 345 22.27 -8.98 7.13
C ALA A 345 23.69 -8.44 6.88
N LEU A 346 24.04 -8.09 5.64
CA LEU A 346 25.33 -7.48 5.32
C LEU A 346 25.51 -6.13 6.01
N PHE A 347 24.48 -5.26 5.99
CA PHE A 347 24.53 -3.98 6.68
C PHE A 347 24.65 -4.17 8.19
N ASP A 348 23.93 -5.13 8.78
CA ASP A 348 24.03 -5.44 10.19
C ASP A 348 25.44 -5.92 10.58
N ILE A 349 26.09 -6.75 9.75
CA ILE A 349 27.49 -7.17 9.95
C ILE A 349 28.43 -5.96 9.92
N ILE A 350 28.28 -5.08 8.92
CA ILE A 350 29.12 -3.88 8.76
C ILE A 350 28.93 -2.94 9.96
N LEU A 351 27.69 -2.62 10.31
CA LEU A 351 27.34 -1.74 11.43
C LEU A 351 27.80 -2.32 12.77
N GLY A 352 27.64 -3.64 12.97
CA GLY A 352 28.12 -4.37 14.13
C GLY A 352 29.64 -4.32 14.29
N GLY A 353 30.38 -4.20 13.17
CA GLY A 353 31.83 -3.99 13.16
C GLY A 353 32.26 -2.59 13.62
N PHE A 354 31.43 -1.56 13.40
CA PHE A 354 31.69 -0.21 13.91
C PHE A 354 31.22 -0.03 15.36
N PHE A 355 30.05 -0.57 15.70
CA PHE A 355 29.45 -0.48 17.02
C PHE A 355 28.80 -1.83 17.37
N THR A 356 29.29 -2.46 18.44
CA THR A 356 28.82 -3.78 18.86
C THR A 356 27.30 -3.79 19.07
N GLY A 357 26.60 -4.64 18.33
CA GLY A 357 25.15 -4.81 18.44
C GLY A 357 24.31 -3.74 17.73
N LEU A 358 24.90 -2.83 16.95
CA LEU A 358 24.16 -1.92 16.07
C LEU A 358 23.66 -2.68 14.83
N THR A 359 22.35 -2.57 14.57
CA THR A 359 21.70 -3.13 13.39
C THR A 359 20.94 -2.04 12.65
N LEU A 360 20.67 -2.27 11.36
CA LEU A 360 19.84 -1.41 10.54
C LEU A 360 18.43 -1.28 11.13
N GLN A 361 17.91 -2.38 11.71
CA GLN A 361 16.64 -2.39 12.44
C GLN A 361 16.64 -1.39 13.61
N LYS A 362 17.71 -1.34 14.41
CA LYS A 362 17.83 -0.38 15.54
C LYS A 362 17.92 1.07 15.06
N ILE A 363 18.61 1.31 13.94
CA ILE A 363 18.66 2.65 13.32
C ILE A 363 17.26 3.08 12.91
N PHE A 364 16.51 2.20 12.24
CA PHE A 364 15.13 2.48 11.85
C PHE A 364 14.19 2.63 13.04
N ALA A 365 14.37 1.84 14.10
CA ALA A 365 13.62 1.98 15.34
C ALA A 365 13.72 3.41 15.87
N VAL A 366 14.93 3.95 16.00
CA VAL A 366 15.14 5.32 16.48
C VAL A 366 14.60 6.36 15.49
N LEU A 367 14.90 6.21 14.20
CA LEU A 367 14.53 7.17 13.16
C LEU A 367 13.02 7.32 13.00
N PHE A 368 12.28 6.21 13.04
CA PHE A 368 10.84 6.18 12.81
C PHE A 368 10.01 6.08 14.09
N SER A 369 10.61 5.98 15.29
CA SER A 369 9.88 6.04 16.57
C SER A 369 8.98 7.28 16.69
N PRO A 370 9.43 8.51 16.34
CA PRO A 370 8.55 9.68 16.40
C PRO A 370 7.37 9.58 15.43
N VAL A 371 7.58 8.93 14.28
CA VAL A 371 6.52 8.68 13.29
C VAL A 371 5.52 7.68 13.84
N ALA A 372 5.99 6.57 14.43
CA ALA A 372 5.15 5.55 15.06
C ALA A 372 4.32 6.14 16.21
N PHE A 373 4.93 6.95 17.06
CA PHE A 373 4.23 7.69 18.12
C PHE A 373 3.08 8.54 17.56
N LEU A 374 3.33 9.26 16.47
CA LEU A 374 2.31 10.07 15.79
C LEU A 374 1.22 9.22 15.09
N LEU A 375 1.39 7.91 14.93
CA LEU A 375 0.28 7.03 14.52
C LEU A 375 -0.70 6.76 15.67
N GLY A 376 -0.33 7.09 16.91
CA GLY A 376 -1.04 6.73 18.14
C GLY A 376 -0.69 5.33 18.64
N VAL A 377 0.55 4.88 18.39
CA VAL A 377 1.14 3.66 18.96
C VAL A 377 1.53 3.91 20.41
N ASP A 378 1.49 2.87 21.24
CA ASP A 378 1.98 2.99 22.62
C ASP A 378 3.45 3.44 22.64
N PRO A 379 3.83 4.47 23.42
CA PRO A 379 5.22 4.94 23.51
C PRO A 379 6.26 3.85 23.75
N SER A 380 5.91 2.79 24.51
CA SER A 380 6.80 1.65 24.80
C SER A 380 7.00 0.70 23.62
N GLU A 381 6.16 0.79 22.59
CA GLU A 381 6.16 -0.07 21.39
C GLU A 381 6.55 0.70 20.11
N CYS A 382 6.86 1.99 20.22
CA CYS A 382 7.17 2.87 19.10
C CYS A 382 8.47 2.49 18.38
N ASP A 383 9.42 1.91 19.09
CA ASP A 383 10.68 1.40 18.55
C ASP A 383 10.44 0.22 17.60
N LYS A 384 9.59 -0.74 18.01
CA LYS A 384 9.20 -1.90 17.20
C LYS A 384 8.43 -1.45 15.97
N VAL A 385 7.40 -0.61 16.11
CA VAL A 385 6.64 -0.13 14.95
C VAL A 385 7.51 0.75 14.05
N GLY A 386 8.38 1.59 14.62
CA GLY A 386 9.35 2.38 13.86
C GLY A 386 10.30 1.52 13.03
N ALA A 387 10.81 0.42 13.61
CA ALA A 387 11.63 -0.55 12.89
C ALA A 387 10.88 -1.14 11.68
N LEU A 388 9.61 -1.52 11.84
CA LEU A 388 8.77 -2.05 10.75
C LEU A 388 8.60 -1.03 9.62
N LEU A 389 8.38 0.25 9.95
CA LEU A 389 8.27 1.34 8.96
C LEU A 389 9.56 1.51 8.15
N GLY A 390 10.72 1.45 8.82
CA GLY A 390 12.00 1.55 8.13
C GLY A 390 12.32 0.32 7.28
N ILE A 391 12.04 -0.89 7.78
CA ILE A 391 12.17 -2.15 7.00
C ILE A 391 11.31 -2.06 5.75
N LYS A 392 10.06 -1.60 5.87
CA LYS A 392 9.18 -1.39 4.72
C LYS A 392 9.81 -0.46 3.69
N LEU A 393 10.29 0.70 4.12
CA LEU A 393 10.82 1.71 3.21
C LEU A 393 12.10 1.23 2.51
N ALA A 394 13.01 0.61 3.27
CA ALA A 394 14.34 0.21 2.82
C ALA A 394 14.34 -1.07 1.98
N ALA A 395 13.56 -2.06 2.39
CA ALA A 395 13.40 -3.33 1.68
C ALA A 395 12.06 -3.36 0.95
N ASN A 396 11.00 -3.78 1.65
CA ASN A 396 9.63 -3.78 1.18
C ASN A 396 8.68 -4.12 2.35
N GLU A 397 7.40 -3.89 2.12
CA GLU A 397 6.33 -4.20 3.07
C GLU A 397 6.20 -5.69 3.37
N HIS A 398 6.65 -6.56 2.46
CA HIS A 398 6.59 -8.00 2.64
C HIS A 398 7.52 -8.49 3.76
N VAL A 399 8.78 -8.04 3.79
CA VAL A 399 9.72 -8.31 4.89
C VAL A 399 9.17 -7.75 6.20
N ALA A 400 8.57 -6.56 6.17
CA ALA A 400 7.96 -5.96 7.35
C ALA A 400 6.78 -6.80 7.88
N TYR A 401 5.92 -7.33 7.02
CA TYR A 401 4.82 -8.22 7.43
C TYR A 401 5.30 -9.56 7.99
N LEU A 402 6.33 -10.17 7.42
CA LEU A 402 6.94 -11.38 7.97
C LEU A 402 7.55 -11.11 9.36
N THR A 403 8.19 -9.94 9.53
CA THR A 403 8.75 -9.49 10.81
C THR A 403 7.63 -9.30 11.84
N LEU A 404 6.58 -8.56 11.49
CA LEU A 404 5.39 -8.34 12.34
C LEU A 404 4.74 -9.65 12.77
N GLY A 405 4.64 -10.62 11.86
CA GLY A 405 4.06 -11.93 12.12
C GLY A 405 4.97 -12.92 12.87
N GLY A 406 6.18 -12.52 13.29
CA GLY A 406 7.10 -13.42 13.98
C GLY A 406 7.67 -14.55 13.12
N LYS A 407 7.68 -14.37 11.79
CA LYS A 407 8.04 -15.44 10.83
C LYS A 407 9.50 -15.39 10.39
N LEU A 408 10.25 -14.35 10.75
CA LEU A 408 11.68 -14.24 10.47
C LEU A 408 12.50 -14.54 11.74
N PRO A 409 13.74 -15.03 11.58
CA PRO A 409 14.65 -15.19 12.72
C PRO A 409 14.80 -13.88 13.49
N GLY A 410 14.64 -13.94 14.82
CA GLY A 410 14.76 -12.76 15.69
C GLY A 410 13.52 -11.85 15.72
N SER A 411 12.41 -12.19 15.05
CA SER A 411 11.22 -11.34 14.99
C SER A 411 10.09 -11.75 15.94
N HIS A 412 10.32 -12.67 16.87
CA HIS A 412 9.29 -13.14 17.81
C HIS A 412 8.75 -12.03 18.72
N GLU A 413 9.56 -11.05 19.10
CA GLU A 413 9.18 -9.91 19.95
C GLU A 413 8.06 -9.02 19.36
N PHE A 414 7.84 -9.09 18.05
CA PHE A 414 6.77 -8.36 17.36
C PHE A 414 5.41 -9.03 17.54
N THR A 415 5.40 -10.34 17.85
CA THR A 415 4.16 -11.07 18.15
C THR A 415 3.57 -10.69 19.50
N GLU A 416 4.34 -10.03 20.35
CA GLU A 416 3.90 -9.54 21.66
C GLU A 416 3.29 -8.13 21.61
N LEU A 417 3.34 -7.46 20.45
CA LEU A 417 2.75 -6.14 20.28
C LEU A 417 1.26 -6.13 20.69
N SER A 418 0.83 -5.05 21.32
CA SER A 418 -0.57 -4.82 21.65
C SER A 418 -1.46 -4.88 20.39
N GLN A 419 -2.74 -5.22 20.57
CA GLN A 419 -3.67 -5.32 19.44
C GLN A 419 -3.78 -4.00 18.67
N ARG A 420 -3.72 -2.87 19.38
CA ARG A 420 -3.72 -1.54 18.77
C ARG A 420 -2.48 -1.34 17.91
N SER A 421 -1.28 -1.55 18.45
CA SER A 421 -0.03 -1.34 17.72
C SER A 421 0.12 -2.27 16.53
N LYS A 422 -0.29 -3.55 16.65
CA LYS A 422 -0.36 -4.47 15.52
C LYS A 422 -1.28 -3.95 14.42
N LEU A 423 -2.48 -3.50 14.78
CA LEU A 423 -3.44 -3.02 13.80
C LEU A 423 -2.95 -1.75 13.10
N LEU A 424 -2.39 -0.78 13.84
CA LEU A 424 -1.80 0.43 13.27
C LEU A 424 -0.59 0.11 12.37
N ALA A 425 0.23 -0.87 12.74
CA ALA A 425 1.29 -1.37 11.88
C ALA A 425 0.71 -1.96 10.59
N VAL A 426 -0.36 -2.75 10.62
CA VAL A 426 -1.03 -3.26 9.40
C VAL A 426 -1.47 -2.11 8.48
N TYR A 427 -2.14 -1.07 9.00
CA TYR A 427 -2.51 0.10 8.19
C TYR A 427 -1.28 0.79 7.60
N ALA A 428 -0.24 1.00 8.41
CA ALA A 428 0.95 1.73 7.98
C ALA A 428 1.83 0.93 7.02
N LEU A 429 1.80 -0.41 7.11
CA LEU A 429 2.56 -1.31 6.25
C LEU A 429 1.87 -1.57 4.91
N THR A 430 0.54 -1.48 4.86
CA THR A 430 -0.25 -1.72 3.64
C THR A 430 0.00 -0.64 2.57
N GLY A 431 1.01 -0.89 1.72
CA GLY A 431 1.30 -0.11 0.52
C GLY A 431 2.70 -0.42 -0.01
N PHE A 432 2.86 -0.39 -1.34
CA PHE A 432 4.14 -0.68 -2.03
C PHE A 432 5.22 0.40 -1.91
N ALA A 433 5.07 1.39 -1.04
CA ALA A 433 6.02 2.49 -0.91
C ALA A 433 7.39 2.04 -0.34
N ASN A 434 8.32 1.71 -1.24
CA ASN A 434 9.72 1.38 -0.97
C ASN A 434 10.62 1.77 -2.16
N PHE A 435 11.95 1.75 -1.99
CA PHE A 435 12.88 2.15 -3.06
C PHE A 435 12.82 1.23 -4.29
N ALA A 436 12.57 -0.08 -4.12
CA ALA A 436 12.47 -1.03 -5.23
C ALA A 436 11.25 -0.73 -6.13
N SER A 437 10.13 -0.29 -5.53
CA SER A 437 8.93 0.11 -6.26
C SER A 437 9.13 1.26 -7.23
N VAL A 438 10.05 2.18 -6.94
CA VAL A 438 10.44 3.22 -7.90
C VAL A 438 11.01 2.57 -9.18
N GLY A 439 11.91 1.60 -9.03
CA GLY A 439 12.47 0.84 -10.15
C GLY A 439 11.40 0.04 -10.92
N ILE A 440 10.49 -0.62 -10.20
CA ILE A 440 9.37 -1.37 -10.79
C ILE A 440 8.48 -0.45 -11.63
N GLN A 441 8.14 0.74 -11.13
CA GLN A 441 7.33 1.70 -11.87
C GLN A 441 8.05 2.30 -13.07
N LEU A 442 9.35 2.59 -12.97
CA LEU A 442 10.15 3.03 -14.12
C LEU A 442 10.17 1.98 -15.24
N GLY A 443 10.22 0.69 -14.89
CA GLY A 443 10.12 -0.41 -15.84
C GLY A 443 8.71 -0.55 -16.42
N GLY A 444 7.71 -0.71 -15.55
CA GLY A 444 6.32 -0.98 -15.94
C GLY A 444 5.67 0.20 -16.67
N ILE A 445 5.60 1.37 -16.04
CA ILE A 445 4.98 2.57 -16.65
C ILE A 445 5.85 3.09 -17.79
N GLY A 446 7.18 2.96 -17.69
CA GLY A 446 8.09 3.33 -18.78
C GLY A 446 7.89 2.47 -20.04
N ALA A 447 7.46 1.22 -19.91
CA ALA A 447 7.08 0.40 -21.06
C ALA A 447 5.74 0.82 -21.69
N ILE A 448 4.83 1.42 -20.89
CA ILE A 448 3.56 1.97 -21.36
C ILE A 448 3.77 3.26 -22.16
N ALA A 449 4.65 4.14 -21.68
CA ALA A 449 4.95 5.44 -22.29
C ALA A 449 6.48 5.69 -22.32
N PRO A 450 7.22 5.13 -23.30
CA PRO A 450 8.68 5.24 -23.37
C PRO A 450 9.19 6.69 -23.38
N GLY A 451 8.48 7.59 -24.07
CA GLY A 451 8.81 9.03 -24.13
C GLY A 451 8.69 9.76 -22.78
N ARG A 452 8.04 9.17 -21.78
CA ARG A 452 7.85 9.74 -20.44
C ARG A 452 8.82 9.18 -19.39
N ARG A 453 9.73 8.27 -19.76
CA ARG A 453 10.67 7.63 -18.82
C ARG A 453 11.50 8.65 -18.01
N ALA A 454 11.89 9.77 -18.62
CA ALA A 454 12.63 10.83 -17.95
C ALA A 454 11.79 11.55 -16.87
N ASP A 455 10.50 11.79 -17.14
CA ASP A 455 9.58 12.35 -16.13
C ASP A 455 9.37 11.37 -14.98
N LEU A 456 9.13 10.09 -15.28
CA LEU A 456 8.99 9.03 -14.28
C LEU A 456 10.20 8.96 -13.34
N ALA A 457 11.41 9.01 -13.90
CA ALA A 457 12.65 9.00 -13.11
C ALA A 457 12.76 10.23 -12.18
N ARG A 458 12.38 11.42 -12.66
CA ARG A 458 12.40 12.65 -11.86
C ARG A 458 11.33 12.66 -10.77
N LEU A 459 10.17 12.04 -11.02
CA LEU A 459 9.05 11.97 -10.10
C LEU A 459 9.16 10.82 -9.10
N GLY A 460 9.94 9.77 -9.40
CA GLY A 460 9.98 8.52 -8.63
C GLY A 460 10.18 8.67 -7.13
N MET A 461 11.18 9.47 -6.70
CA MET A 461 11.42 9.70 -5.26
C MET A 461 10.29 10.51 -4.60
N LYS A 462 9.66 11.41 -5.35
CA LYS A 462 8.50 12.17 -4.86
C LYS A 462 7.26 11.28 -4.78
N ALA A 463 7.07 10.35 -5.73
CA ALA A 463 6.01 9.35 -5.70
C ALA A 463 6.16 8.42 -4.48
N LEU A 464 7.38 7.96 -4.20
CA LEU A 464 7.71 7.18 -3.01
C LEU A 464 7.35 7.93 -1.73
N PHE A 465 7.79 9.18 -1.62
CA PHE A 465 7.48 10.01 -0.46
C PHE A 465 5.97 10.17 -0.24
N VAL A 466 5.22 10.51 -1.31
CA VAL A 466 3.75 10.67 -1.22
C VAL A 466 3.07 9.34 -0.89
N GLY A 467 3.46 8.25 -1.54
CA GLY A 467 2.89 6.92 -1.29
C GLY A 467 3.12 6.45 0.14
N PHE A 468 4.34 6.62 0.66
CA PHE A 468 4.68 6.27 2.04
C PHE A 468 3.87 7.09 3.03
N LEU A 469 3.82 8.41 2.83
CA LEU A 469 3.07 9.32 3.69
C LEU A 469 1.56 9.05 3.66
N ALA A 470 1.00 8.64 2.51
CA ALA A 470 -0.39 8.22 2.41
C ALA A 470 -0.69 7.02 3.32
N THR A 471 0.22 6.04 3.41
CA THR A 471 0.06 4.90 4.33
C THR A 471 0.14 5.31 5.80
N LEU A 472 1.00 6.28 6.14
CA LEU A 472 1.07 6.85 7.49
C LEU A 472 -0.20 7.61 7.88
N ILE A 473 -0.74 8.42 6.95
CA ILE A 473 -1.99 9.15 7.21
C ILE A 473 -3.16 8.17 7.35
N ASN A 474 -3.26 7.13 6.53
CA ASN A 474 -4.27 6.09 6.69
C ASN A 474 -4.21 5.44 8.08
N ALA A 475 -3.00 5.08 8.55
CA ALA A 475 -2.80 4.53 9.87
C ALA A 475 -3.16 5.51 10.99
N ALA A 476 -2.80 6.79 10.88
CA ALA A 476 -3.16 7.79 11.86
C ALA A 476 -4.66 8.10 11.87
N VAL A 477 -5.34 8.07 10.72
CA VAL A 477 -6.82 8.16 10.65
C VAL A 477 -7.46 6.97 11.35
N ALA A 478 -6.96 5.74 11.13
CA ALA A 478 -7.43 4.57 11.87
C ALA A 478 -7.17 4.72 13.38
N GLY A 479 -5.97 5.17 13.77
CA GLY A 479 -5.59 5.39 15.18
C GLY A 479 -6.38 6.49 15.88
N LEU A 480 -6.88 7.47 15.16
CA LEU A 480 -7.79 8.49 15.70
C LEU A 480 -9.19 7.91 15.98
N LEU A 481 -9.67 7.02 15.12
CA LEU A 481 -11.03 6.47 15.17
C LEU A 481 -11.15 5.20 16.04
N MET A 482 -10.04 4.55 16.36
CA MET A 482 -9.94 3.41 17.26
C MET A 482 -9.54 3.87 18.66
#